data_AF-A3ZVX6-F1
#
_entry.id   AF-A3ZVX6-F1
#
_cell.length_a   1.000
_cell.length_b   1.000
_cell.length_c   1.000
_cell.angle_alpha   90.00
_cell.angle_beta   90.00
_cell.angle_gamma   90.00
#
_symmetry.space_group_name_H-M   'P 1'
#
loop_
_entity.id
_entity.type
_entity.pdbx_description
1 polymer ?
#
loop_
_entity_poly.entity_id
_entity_poly.type
_entity_poly.pdbx_seq_one_letter_code
_entity_poly.pdbx_strand_id
1 'polypeptide(L)'
;MKKVLFCLILGAVAAIVTADEAFAIKPFMDVFVEQYNVKEPKTDAEKSLAAAVAEVKCNLCHEGKSKKDRNAYGVALDKLLDKAEIVALLKEDKDKGKEVILAAIVKVEGEKSPSGETYGELIKAGKLPVAAE
;
A
#
# COMPACT_ATOMS: atom_id res chain seq x y z
N MET A 1 -17.38 -35.61 56.64
CA MET A 1 -16.13 -35.17 57.31
C MET A 1 -14.97 -35.81 56.56
N LYS A 2 -13.93 -35.19 55.99
CA LYS A 2 -13.34 -33.84 55.93
C LYS A 2 -13.02 -33.60 54.44
N LYS A 3 -13.45 -32.49 53.82
CA LYS A 3 -12.62 -31.32 53.45
C LYS A 3 -11.19 -31.63 53.00
N VAL A 4 -10.74 -30.90 51.96
CA VAL A 4 -9.37 -30.62 51.46
C VAL A 4 -9.21 -31.15 50.02
N LEU A 5 -8.90 -30.38 48.98
CA LEU A 5 -8.68 -28.94 48.82
C LEU A 5 -8.64 -28.72 47.29
N PHE A 6 -9.56 -27.89 46.79
CA PHE A 6 -9.59 -27.42 45.41
C PHE A 6 -8.45 -26.40 45.25
N CYS A 7 -7.35 -26.78 44.61
CA CYS A 7 -6.31 -25.83 44.18
C CYS A 7 -6.26 -25.82 42.64
N LEU A 8 -7.21 -25.09 42.06
CA LEU A 8 -7.10 -24.53 40.71
C LEU A 8 -5.93 -23.54 40.71
N ILE A 9 -4.73 -24.00 40.36
CA ILE A 9 -3.62 -23.10 40.08
C ILE A 9 -3.75 -22.68 38.61
N LEU A 10 -4.18 -21.43 38.47
CA LEU A 10 -4.02 -20.59 37.30
C LEU A 10 -2.63 -20.78 36.67
N GLY A 11 -2.63 -21.19 35.41
CA GLY A 11 -1.46 -21.19 34.55
C GLY A 11 -1.87 -20.86 33.12
N ALA A 12 -2.72 -19.84 32.94
CA ALA A 12 -2.97 -19.28 31.61
C ALA A 12 -1.71 -18.51 31.21
N VAL A 13 -0.76 -19.21 30.58
CA VAL A 13 0.31 -18.58 29.81
C VAL A 13 -0.39 -17.83 28.68
N ALA A 14 -0.62 -16.54 28.88
CA ALA A 14 -1.00 -15.64 27.82
C ALA A 14 0.20 -15.59 26.86
N ALA A 15 0.19 -16.47 25.86
CA ALA A 15 1.01 -16.29 24.68
C ALA A 15 0.60 -14.93 24.10
N ILE A 16 1.42 -13.92 24.33
CA ILE A 16 1.36 -12.66 23.60
C ILE A 16 1.72 -13.04 22.17
N VAL A 17 0.73 -13.51 21.42
CA VAL A 17 0.80 -13.53 19.97
C VAL A 17 0.82 -12.06 19.62
N THR A 18 2.01 -11.50 19.43
CA THR A 18 2.16 -10.31 18.61
C THR A 18 1.63 -10.73 17.26
N ALA A 19 0.35 -10.46 17.01
CA ALA A 19 -0.17 -10.51 15.67
C ALA A 19 0.74 -9.54 14.90
N ASP A 20 1.66 -10.08 14.10
CA ASP A 20 2.25 -9.31 13.03
C ASP A 20 1.04 -8.75 12.30
N GLU A 21 0.79 -7.45 12.47
CA GLU A 21 -0.11 -6.76 11.58
C GLU A 21 0.39 -7.16 10.20
N ALA A 22 -0.39 -8.00 9.52
CA ALA A 22 -0.18 -8.25 8.12
C ALA A 22 -0.30 -6.85 7.51
N PHE A 23 0.84 -6.18 7.35
CA PHE A 23 1.00 -4.86 6.75
C PHE A 23 0.60 -5.07 5.28
N ALA A 24 -0.71 -5.22 5.08
CA ALA A 24 -1.36 -4.87 3.85
C ALA A 24 -0.91 -3.44 3.62
N ILE A 25 -0.33 -3.22 2.46
CA ILE A 25 0.61 -2.16 2.12
C ILE A 25 -0.14 -0.79 2.01
N LYS A 26 -0.93 -0.45 3.03
CA LYS A 26 -1.71 0.78 3.17
C LYS A 26 -0.82 2.02 3.05
N PRO A 27 0.43 2.04 3.57
CA PRO A 27 1.32 3.18 3.37
C PRO A 27 1.56 3.54 1.90
N PHE A 28 1.54 2.58 0.96
CA PHE A 28 1.72 2.92 -0.46
C PHE A 28 0.51 3.65 -1.02
N MET A 29 -0.69 3.17 -0.70
CA MET A 29 -1.92 3.88 -1.06
C MET A 29 -1.97 5.25 -0.39
N ASP A 30 -1.63 5.34 0.90
CA ASP A 30 -1.63 6.60 1.65
C ASP A 30 -0.68 7.63 1.04
N VAL A 31 0.55 7.23 0.69
CA VAL A 31 1.52 8.11 0.02
C VAL A 31 1.01 8.52 -1.36
N PHE A 32 0.42 7.61 -2.14
CA PHE A 32 -0.15 7.94 -3.44
C PHE A 32 -1.28 8.98 -3.34
N VAL A 33 -2.25 8.76 -2.45
CA VAL A 33 -3.40 9.67 -2.32
C VAL A 33 -3.01 11.03 -1.78
N GLU A 34 -1.94 11.10 -0.98
CA GLU A 34 -1.37 12.36 -0.48
C GLU A 34 -0.61 13.08 -1.58
N GLN A 35 0.31 12.40 -2.26
CA GLN A 35 1.14 12.97 -3.33
C GLN A 35 0.30 13.60 -4.46
N TYR A 36 -0.85 13.00 -4.79
CA TYR A 36 -1.68 13.44 -5.91
C TYR A 36 -3.01 14.09 -5.49
N ASN A 37 -3.09 14.64 -4.28
CA ASN A 37 -4.24 15.39 -3.76
C ASN A 37 -5.60 14.64 -3.89
N VAL A 38 -5.60 13.31 -3.86
CA VAL A 38 -6.82 12.49 -4.08
C VAL A 38 -7.86 12.73 -2.99
N LYS A 39 -7.44 13.08 -1.77
CA LYS A 39 -8.35 13.36 -0.66
C LYS A 39 -9.06 14.72 -0.78
N GLU A 40 -8.39 15.70 -1.35
CA GLU A 40 -8.88 17.09 -1.47
C GLU A 40 -8.57 17.64 -2.88
N PRO A 41 -9.16 17.04 -3.93
CA PRO A 41 -8.84 17.39 -5.31
C PRO A 41 -9.34 18.80 -5.65
N LYS A 42 -8.50 19.60 -6.32
CA LYS A 42 -8.77 21.01 -6.65
C LYS A 42 -9.04 21.21 -8.14
N THR A 43 -8.35 20.45 -8.98
CA THR A 43 -8.49 20.50 -10.44
C THR A 43 -9.39 19.39 -10.95
N ASP A 44 -9.90 19.50 -12.18
CA ASP A 44 -10.74 18.46 -12.77
C ASP A 44 -9.97 17.15 -13.02
N ALA A 45 -8.68 17.25 -13.34
CA ALA A 45 -7.79 16.09 -13.44
C ALA A 45 -7.65 15.38 -12.09
N GLU A 46 -7.40 16.11 -10.99
CA GLU A 46 -7.33 15.53 -9.65
C GLU A 46 -8.66 14.91 -9.22
N LYS A 47 -9.80 15.53 -9.57
CA LYS A 47 -11.13 14.96 -9.27
C LYS A 47 -11.36 13.66 -10.04
N SER A 48 -10.99 13.62 -11.31
CA SER A 48 -11.05 12.41 -12.15
C SER A 48 -10.17 11.30 -11.57
N LEU A 49 -8.94 11.63 -11.22
CA LEU A 49 -8.02 10.69 -10.57
C LEU A 49 -8.59 10.18 -9.25
N ALA A 50 -9.12 11.09 -8.41
CA ALA A 50 -9.68 10.72 -7.12
C ALA A 50 -10.86 9.75 -7.25
N ALA A 51 -11.76 10.00 -8.20
CA ALA A 51 -12.85 9.09 -8.51
C ALA A 51 -12.35 7.71 -8.95
N ALA A 52 -11.38 7.68 -9.88
CA ALA A 52 -10.82 6.43 -10.37
C ALA A 52 -10.08 5.64 -9.29
N VAL A 53 -9.29 6.32 -8.42
CA VAL A 53 -8.58 5.69 -7.30
C VAL A 53 -9.56 5.10 -6.27
N ALA A 54 -10.66 5.81 -5.99
CA ALA A 54 -11.69 5.33 -5.06
C ALA A 54 -12.39 4.06 -5.56
N GLU A 55 -12.51 3.89 -6.88
CA GLU A 55 -13.06 2.70 -7.52
C GLU A 55 -12.09 1.51 -7.41
N VAL A 56 -10.83 1.71 -7.82
CA VAL A 56 -9.89 0.58 -7.97
C VAL A 56 -9.23 0.12 -6.67
N LYS A 57 -9.02 1.03 -5.70
CA LYS A 57 -8.40 0.71 -4.40
C LYS A 57 -7.12 -0.13 -4.55
N CYS A 58 -7.12 -1.39 -4.10
CA CYS A 58 -5.97 -2.30 -4.22
C CYS A 58 -5.52 -2.53 -5.68
N ASN A 59 -6.43 -2.39 -6.64
CA ASN A 59 -6.14 -2.60 -8.05
C ASN A 59 -5.35 -1.44 -8.69
N LEU A 60 -5.01 -0.40 -7.90
CA LEU A 60 -4.04 0.60 -8.31
C LEU A 60 -2.66 -0.03 -8.61
N CYS A 61 -2.23 -0.99 -7.79
CA CYS A 61 -0.95 -1.71 -7.97
C CYS A 61 -1.13 -3.22 -8.23
N HIS A 62 -2.30 -3.75 -7.94
CA HIS A 62 -2.61 -5.17 -8.11
C HIS A 62 -3.57 -5.41 -9.28
N GLU A 63 -3.64 -6.66 -9.72
CA GLU A 63 -4.63 -7.12 -10.70
C GLU A 63 -5.15 -8.51 -10.33
N GLY A 64 -6.14 -9.00 -11.07
CA GLY A 64 -6.65 -10.36 -10.88
C GLY A 64 -7.26 -10.61 -9.50
N LYS A 65 -7.04 -11.83 -8.98
CA LYS A 65 -7.69 -12.32 -7.74
C LYS A 65 -6.77 -12.40 -6.54
N SER A 66 -5.46 -12.20 -6.73
CA SER A 66 -4.45 -12.35 -5.70
C SER A 66 -3.66 -11.05 -5.52
N LYS A 67 -3.39 -10.67 -4.27
CA LYS A 67 -2.50 -9.53 -3.94
C LYS A 67 -1.04 -9.76 -4.34
N LYS A 68 -0.69 -10.96 -4.82
CA LYS A 68 0.63 -11.24 -5.41
C LYS A 68 0.67 -10.88 -6.88
N ASP A 69 -0.49 -10.79 -7.53
CA ASP A 69 -0.61 -10.41 -8.92
C ASP A 69 -0.52 -8.88 -8.96
N ARG A 70 0.55 -8.39 -9.60
CA ARG A 70 0.82 -6.96 -9.71
C ARG A 70 0.58 -6.55 -11.14
N ASN A 71 -0.17 -5.48 -11.32
CA ASN A 71 -0.28 -4.85 -12.63
C ASN A 71 1.07 -4.23 -13.04
N ALA A 72 1.16 -3.72 -14.27
CA ALA A 72 2.42 -3.15 -14.78
C ALA A 72 3.05 -2.08 -13.87
N TYR A 73 2.23 -1.24 -13.24
CA TYR A 73 2.69 -0.20 -12.31
C TYR A 73 3.16 -0.77 -10.97
N GLY A 74 2.43 -1.74 -10.41
CA GLY A 74 2.87 -2.48 -9.24
C GLY A 74 4.20 -3.21 -9.48
N VAL A 75 4.40 -3.76 -10.68
CA VAL A 75 5.68 -4.37 -11.08
C VAL A 75 6.79 -3.31 -11.20
N ALA A 76 6.50 -2.12 -11.72
CA ALA A 76 7.49 -1.03 -11.77
C ALA A 76 7.94 -0.62 -10.36
N LEU A 77 7.01 -0.48 -9.41
CA LEU A 77 7.34 -0.20 -8.01
C LEU A 77 8.13 -1.34 -7.35
N ASP A 78 7.78 -2.60 -7.62
CA ASP A 78 8.45 -3.77 -7.04
C ASP A 78 9.93 -3.91 -7.48
N LYS A 79 10.29 -3.34 -8.64
CA LYS A 79 11.71 -3.28 -9.07
C LYS A 79 12.55 -2.30 -8.23
N LEU A 80 11.91 -1.33 -7.58
CA LEU A 80 12.58 -0.29 -6.81
C LEU A 80 12.51 -0.53 -5.30
N LEU A 81 11.54 -1.32 -4.85
CA LEU A 81 11.20 -1.49 -3.45
C LEU A 81 11.15 -2.98 -3.10
N ASP A 82 12.00 -3.40 -2.18
CA ASP A 82 11.83 -4.70 -1.54
C ASP A 82 10.76 -4.60 -0.44
N LYS A 83 9.78 -5.49 -0.47
CA LYS A 83 8.67 -5.47 0.49
C LYS A 83 9.15 -5.71 1.92
N ALA A 84 10.10 -6.63 2.14
CA ALA A 84 10.56 -6.97 3.47
C ALA A 84 11.37 -5.81 4.07
N GLU A 85 12.22 -5.18 3.27
CA GLU A 85 12.97 -3.98 3.66
C GLU A 85 12.03 -2.82 4.00
N ILE A 86 11.02 -2.56 3.17
CA ILE A 86 10.06 -1.47 3.43
C ILE A 86 9.22 -1.75 4.67
N VAL A 87 8.79 -3.00 4.90
CA VAL A 87 8.07 -3.36 6.13
C VAL A 87 8.95 -3.20 7.37
N ALA A 88 10.22 -3.61 7.32
CA ALA A 88 11.15 -3.40 8.41
C ALA A 88 11.36 -1.91 8.69
N LEU A 89 11.58 -1.12 7.62
CA LEU A 89 11.77 0.32 7.72
C LEU A 89 10.53 1.02 8.29
N LEU A 90 9.33 0.70 7.84
CA LEU A 90 8.08 1.27 8.37
C LEU A 90 7.83 0.91 9.84
N LYS A 91 8.36 -0.22 10.33
CA LYS A 91 8.30 -0.61 11.75
C LYS A 91 9.29 0.20 12.59
N GLU A 92 10.48 0.47 12.06
CA GLU A 92 11.53 1.26 12.72
C GLU A 92 11.22 2.76 12.69
N ASP A 93 10.94 3.29 11.51
CA ASP A 93 10.70 4.70 11.21
C ASP A 93 9.65 4.82 10.09
N LYS A 94 8.43 5.14 10.52
CA LYS A 94 7.27 5.27 9.62
C LYS A 94 7.45 6.38 8.58
N ASP A 95 8.08 7.49 8.95
CA ASP A 95 8.19 8.65 8.08
C ASP A 95 9.24 8.40 7.01
N LYS A 96 10.41 7.88 7.42
CA LYS A 96 11.44 7.44 6.48
C LYS A 96 10.94 6.34 5.53
N GLY A 97 10.14 5.39 6.03
CA GLY A 97 9.51 4.37 5.19
C GLY A 97 8.57 4.98 4.13
N LYS A 98 7.76 5.97 4.49
CA LYS A 98 6.90 6.70 3.55
C LYS A 98 7.71 7.52 2.55
N GLU A 99 8.79 8.16 2.96
CA GLU A 99 9.69 8.91 2.07
C GLU A 99 10.32 8.02 1.00
N VAL A 100 10.77 6.82 1.37
CA VAL A 100 11.31 5.85 0.40
C VAL A 100 10.24 5.40 -0.60
N ILE A 101 9.02 5.14 -0.12
CA ILE A 101 7.87 4.82 -0.98
C ILE A 101 7.58 5.98 -1.93
N LEU A 102 7.55 7.22 -1.43
CA LEU A 102 7.33 8.42 -2.23
C LEU A 102 8.40 8.57 -3.31
N ALA A 103 9.67 8.40 -2.95
CA ALA A 103 10.78 8.49 -3.89
C ALA A 103 10.64 7.47 -5.03
N ALA A 104 10.19 6.24 -4.74
CA ALA A 104 9.90 5.25 -5.76
C ALA A 104 8.70 5.65 -6.63
N ILE A 105 7.60 6.13 -6.04
CA ILE A 105 6.42 6.63 -6.78
C ILE A 105 6.82 7.74 -7.76
N VAL A 106 7.59 8.73 -7.29
CA VAL A 106 8.07 9.83 -8.15
C VAL A 106 9.03 9.32 -9.23
N LYS A 107 9.88 8.34 -8.91
CA LYS A 107 10.80 7.76 -9.89
C LYS A 107 10.06 7.02 -11.01
N VAL A 108 9.03 6.25 -10.67
CA VAL A 108 8.24 5.53 -11.69
C VAL A 108 7.39 6.47 -12.55
N GLU A 109 7.12 7.72 -12.14
CA GLU A 109 6.42 8.69 -13.01
C GLU A 109 7.09 8.86 -14.39
N GLY A 110 8.41 8.69 -14.46
CA GLY A 110 9.19 8.77 -15.71
C GLY A 110 9.17 7.49 -16.54
N GLU A 111 8.70 6.37 -16.00
CA GLU A 111 8.63 5.10 -16.73
C GLU A 111 7.42 5.06 -17.67
N LYS A 112 7.63 4.45 -18.84
CA LYS A 112 6.56 4.23 -19.82
C LYS A 112 5.63 3.13 -19.35
N SER A 113 4.34 3.45 -19.34
CA SER A 113 3.28 2.48 -19.13
C SER A 113 3.06 1.64 -20.40
N PRO A 114 2.31 0.52 -20.31
CA PRO A 114 1.94 -0.26 -21.50
C PRO A 114 1.16 0.53 -22.57
N SER A 115 0.54 1.66 -22.24
CA SER A 115 -0.15 2.52 -23.22
C SER A 115 0.80 3.43 -24.02
N GLY A 116 2.09 3.50 -23.65
CA GLY A 116 3.08 4.36 -24.29
C GLY A 116 3.18 5.78 -23.72
N GLU A 117 2.24 6.20 -22.88
CA GLU A 117 2.39 7.38 -22.00
C GLU A 117 3.20 7.01 -20.75
N THR A 118 3.92 7.95 -20.15
CA THR A 118 4.53 7.69 -18.84
C THR A 118 3.48 7.62 -17.75
N TYR A 119 3.78 6.95 -16.64
CA TYR A 119 2.85 6.91 -15.50
C TYR A 119 2.53 8.32 -14.97
N GLY A 120 3.51 9.22 -14.96
CA GLY A 120 3.31 10.62 -14.58
C GLY A 120 2.41 11.39 -15.55
N GLU A 121 2.51 11.12 -16.87
CA GLU A 121 1.62 11.72 -17.88
C GLU A 121 0.15 11.30 -17.64
N LEU A 122 -0.08 10.00 -17.38
CA LEU A 122 -1.42 9.48 -17.07
C LEU A 122 -2.00 10.11 -15.80
N ILE A 123 -1.23 10.13 -14.71
CA ILE A 123 -1.68 10.67 -13.42
C ILE A 123 -2.02 12.16 -13.54
N LYS A 124 -1.16 12.95 -14.21
CA LYS A 124 -1.40 14.37 -14.48
C LYS A 124 -2.64 14.61 -15.34
N ALA A 125 -2.96 13.67 -16.23
CA ALA A 125 -4.18 13.70 -17.04
C ALA A 125 -5.43 13.23 -16.29
N GLY A 126 -5.33 12.92 -14.99
CA GLY A 126 -6.45 12.46 -14.18
C GLY A 126 -6.82 10.99 -14.41
N LYS A 127 -5.90 10.21 -14.98
CA LYS A 127 -6.05 8.78 -15.28
C LYS A 127 -5.25 7.95 -14.29
N LEU A 128 -5.65 6.70 -14.09
CA LEU A 128 -4.88 5.76 -13.29
C LEU A 128 -3.55 5.42 -13.98
N PRO A 129 -2.47 5.15 -13.22
CA PRO A 129 -1.21 4.68 -13.77
C PRO A 129 -1.27 3.19 -14.16
N VAL A 130 -2.39 2.72 -14.69
CA VAL A 130 -2.53 1.34 -15.19
C VAL A 130 -2.83 1.40 -16.69
N ALA A 131 -2.70 0.28 -17.39
CA ALA A 131 -3.20 0.21 -18.75
C ALA A 131 -4.70 0.54 -18.72
N ALA A 132 -5.12 1.53 -19.50
CA ALA A 132 -6.54 1.72 -19.77
C ALA A 132 -7.02 0.47 -20.53
N GLU A 133 -8.00 -0.24 -19.97
CA GLU A 133 -8.75 -1.26 -20.72
C GLU A 133 -9.68 -0.60 -21.74
#